data_AF-A0A0U4C7P5-F1
#
_entry.id   AF-A0A0U4C7P5-F1
#
_cell.length_a   1.000
_cell.length_b   1.000
_cell.length_c   1.000
_cell.angle_alpha   90.00
_cell.angle_beta   90.00
_cell.angle_gamma   90.00
#
_symmetry.space_group_name_H-M   'P 1'
#
loop_
_entity.id
_entity.type
_entity.pdbx_description
1 polymer ?
#
loop_
_entity_poly.entity_id
_entity_poly.type
_entity_poly.pdbx_seq_one_letter_code
_entity_poly.pdbx_strand_id
1 'polypeptide(L)'
;MLLLAGLPFNGHAQSRTTADSMRQRGELTGARPSGDLLAKPRTAPAASRTTASSDPIQQHLLNSDVNLTRVSGAELPDLYERFIATTRDERRRWSYQDWDNAATVLARLNQRYEKVRTELPIEERLRIRTYQGEFHTLRGARQVKDKIDE
;
A
#
# COMPACT_ATOMS: atom_id res chain seq x y z
N MET A 1 24.63 -28.89 43.74
CA MET A 1 25.12 -27.84 44.66
C MET A 1 25.42 -26.59 43.85
N LEU A 2 24.40 -25.77 43.59
CA LEU A 2 24.51 -24.31 43.47
C LEU A 2 23.09 -23.77 43.71
N LEU A 3 22.99 -22.82 44.62
CA LEU A 3 21.78 -22.37 45.32
C LEU A 3 21.83 -20.82 45.33
N LEU A 4 20.66 -20.17 45.42
CA LEU A 4 20.38 -18.72 45.55
C LEU A 4 20.46 -17.90 44.25
N ALA A 5 19.61 -16.89 43.99
CA ALA A 5 18.41 -16.29 44.60
C ALA A 5 17.83 -15.38 43.46
N GLY A 6 16.54 -15.22 43.19
CA GLY A 6 15.46 -14.75 44.07
C GLY A 6 15.41 -13.22 44.05
N LEU A 7 14.41 -12.62 43.37
CA LEU A 7 13.46 -11.62 43.91
C LEU A 7 12.54 -11.00 42.81
N PRO A 8 11.33 -10.50 43.20
CA PRO A 8 10.14 -10.38 42.35
C PRO A 8 9.84 -8.96 41.85
N PHE A 9 9.04 -8.84 40.79
CA PHE A 9 8.33 -7.61 40.43
C PHE A 9 6.84 -7.75 40.76
N ASN A 10 6.44 -7.22 41.93
CA ASN A 10 5.05 -6.89 42.23
C ASN A 10 4.84 -5.39 41.94
N GLY A 11 3.76 -5.08 41.22
CA GLY A 11 3.42 -3.73 40.78
C GLY A 11 2.87 -2.82 41.88
N HIS A 12 2.44 -1.61 41.49
CA HIS A 12 1.27 -0.88 42.00
C HIS A 12 1.07 0.43 41.21
N ALA A 13 -0.17 0.94 41.30
CA ALA A 13 -0.62 2.32 41.08
C ALA A 13 -1.21 2.70 39.70
N GLN A 14 -2.47 2.31 39.59
CA GLN A 14 -3.63 3.05 39.08
C GLN A 14 -3.58 4.60 39.18
N SER A 15 -4.08 5.23 38.12
CA SER A 15 -5.13 6.27 38.09
C SER A 15 -5.00 7.54 38.96
N ARG A 16 -4.99 8.72 38.33
CA ARG A 16 -6.09 9.72 38.35
C ARG A 16 -5.68 11.08 37.77
N THR A 17 -6.46 11.47 36.79
CA THR A 17 -6.94 12.79 36.34
C THR A 17 -6.84 13.96 37.33
N THR A 18 -6.63 15.16 36.75
CA THR A 18 -6.99 16.53 37.17
C THR A 18 -6.23 17.23 38.31
N ALA A 19 -5.34 18.12 37.89
CA ALA A 19 -5.22 19.51 38.37
C ALA A 19 -4.74 20.32 37.15
N ASP A 20 -5.56 21.00 36.35
CA ASP A 20 -6.52 22.06 36.70
C ASP A 20 -6.03 22.94 37.85
N SER A 21 -5.39 24.05 37.49
CA SER A 21 -5.51 25.36 38.14
C SER A 21 -4.22 26.16 37.90
N MET A 22 -4.38 27.43 37.54
CA MET A 22 -3.32 28.45 37.41
C MET A 22 -2.66 28.56 36.04
N ARG A 23 -3.43 28.99 35.04
CA ARG A 23 -3.04 30.06 34.09
C ARG A 23 -4.19 30.34 33.12
N GLN A 24 -5.14 31.18 33.52
CA GLN A 24 -5.84 32.08 32.61
C GLN A 24 -6.58 33.14 33.45
N ARG A 25 -5.86 34.18 33.86
CA ARG A 25 -6.43 35.40 34.47
C ARG A 25 -6.27 36.52 33.44
N GLY A 26 -7.39 37.02 32.93
CA GLY A 26 -7.39 38.05 31.89
C GLY A 26 -8.72 38.08 31.16
N GLU A 27 -9.75 38.40 31.92
CA GLU A 27 -11.13 38.63 31.52
C GLU A 27 -11.25 40.01 30.83
N LEU A 28 -12.13 40.15 29.83
CA LEU A 28 -13.23 41.13 29.79
C LEU A 28 -13.65 41.60 28.38
N THR A 29 -14.90 41.23 28.06
CA THR A 29 -15.95 42.05 27.41
C THR A 29 -15.93 42.26 25.90
N GLY A 30 -17.06 41.93 25.28
CA GLY A 30 -17.41 42.29 23.91
C GLY A 30 -18.47 41.34 23.35
N ALA A 31 -19.74 41.78 23.37
CA ALA A 31 -20.89 41.02 22.92
C ALA A 31 -20.85 40.64 21.42
N ARG A 32 -21.58 39.57 21.07
CA ARG A 32 -21.85 39.07 19.71
C ARG A 32 -22.44 40.16 18.80
N PRO A 33 -22.28 40.00 17.48
CA PRO A 33 -23.47 39.63 16.72
C PRO A 33 -23.30 38.38 15.85
N SER A 34 -24.35 37.55 15.86
CA SER A 34 -24.58 36.45 14.94
C SER A 34 -24.59 36.96 13.49
N GLY A 35 -23.66 36.47 12.68
CA GLY A 35 -23.64 36.66 11.23
C GLY A 35 -24.08 35.38 10.56
N ASP A 36 -25.37 35.32 10.20
CA ASP A 36 -25.91 34.37 9.24
C ASP A 36 -25.29 34.65 7.86
N LEU A 37 -24.24 33.91 7.52
CA LEU A 37 -23.67 33.87 6.18
C LEU A 37 -23.91 32.48 5.60
N LEU A 38 -25.15 32.31 5.13
CA LEU A 38 -25.42 31.74 3.82
C LEU A 38 -24.74 30.39 3.57
N ALA A 39 -25.32 29.33 4.16
CA ALA A 39 -25.07 27.96 3.77
C ALA A 39 -25.43 27.77 2.29
N LYS A 40 -24.46 27.99 1.39
CA LYS A 40 -24.54 27.53 0.01
C LYS A 40 -24.33 26.02 0.03
N PRO A 41 -25.31 25.20 -0.39
CA PRO A 41 -25.06 23.78 -0.59
C PRO A 41 -23.99 23.67 -1.65
N ARG A 42 -22.78 23.31 -1.24
CA ARG A 42 -21.70 22.96 -2.15
C ARG A 42 -22.12 21.64 -2.77
N THR A 43 -22.79 21.69 -3.90
CA THR A 43 -23.04 20.52 -4.76
C THR A 43 -21.66 19.97 -5.07
N ALA A 44 -21.24 18.94 -4.33
CA ALA A 44 -20.07 18.18 -4.68
C ALA A 44 -20.32 17.70 -6.12
N PRO A 45 -19.43 17.99 -7.09
CA PRO A 45 -19.57 17.35 -8.39
C PRO A 45 -19.57 15.85 -8.10
N ALA A 46 -20.65 15.19 -8.48
CA ALA A 46 -20.74 13.74 -8.42
C ALA A 46 -19.49 13.24 -9.14
N ALA A 47 -18.55 12.68 -8.35
CA ALA A 47 -17.38 12.03 -8.90
C ALA A 47 -17.91 11.07 -9.94
N SER A 48 -17.65 11.40 -11.20
CA SER A 48 -18.03 10.54 -12.31
C SER A 48 -17.43 9.20 -11.94
N ARG A 49 -18.29 8.21 -11.68
CA ARG A 49 -17.90 6.82 -11.53
C ARG A 49 -17.48 6.37 -12.92
N THR A 50 -16.37 6.93 -13.40
CA THR A 50 -15.66 6.46 -14.58
C THR A 50 -15.39 5.01 -14.26
N THR A 51 -16.06 4.14 -15.01
CA THR A 51 -15.77 2.72 -15.06
C THR A 51 -14.25 2.57 -14.98
N ALA A 52 -13.77 1.90 -13.93
CA ALA A 52 -12.37 1.86 -13.55
C ALA A 52 -11.51 1.25 -14.67
N SER A 53 -11.16 2.08 -15.66
CA SER A 53 -10.22 1.76 -16.72
C SER A 53 -8.85 1.67 -16.06
N SER A 54 -8.13 0.59 -16.36
CA SER A 54 -6.79 0.44 -15.85
C SER A 54 -5.83 1.41 -16.54
N ASP A 55 -4.84 1.90 -15.79
CA ASP A 55 -3.77 2.75 -16.29
C ASP A 55 -3.04 2.07 -17.49
N PRO A 56 -2.76 2.76 -18.62
CA PRO A 56 -2.15 2.16 -19.81
C PRO A 56 -0.89 1.33 -19.55
N ILE A 57 -0.07 1.72 -18.57
CA ILE A 57 1.11 0.96 -18.15
C ILE A 57 0.72 -0.42 -17.62
N GLN A 58 -0.33 -0.48 -16.80
CA GLN A 58 -0.85 -1.74 -16.28
C GLN A 58 -1.46 -2.58 -17.41
N GLN A 59 -2.21 -1.95 -18.31
CA GLN A 59 -2.79 -2.64 -19.47
C GLN A 59 -1.72 -3.34 -20.30
N HIS A 60 -0.63 -2.62 -20.60
CA HIS A 60 0.53 -3.16 -21.30
C HIS A 60 1.17 -4.32 -20.54
N LEU A 61 1.56 -4.09 -19.28
CA LEU A 61 2.30 -5.09 -18.50
C LEU A 61 1.50 -6.36 -18.21
N LEU A 62 0.19 -6.24 -18.03
CA LEU A 62 -0.71 -7.38 -17.77
C LEU A 62 -1.33 -7.95 -19.05
N ASN A 63 -1.10 -7.33 -20.20
CA ASN A 63 -1.75 -7.64 -21.47
C ASN A 63 -3.29 -7.81 -21.29
N SER A 64 -3.91 -6.85 -20.60
CA SER A 64 -5.33 -6.90 -20.22
C SER A 64 -5.81 -5.56 -19.65
N ASP A 65 -6.99 -5.08 -20.06
CA ASP A 65 -7.67 -3.97 -19.38
C ASP A 65 -8.48 -4.49 -18.18
N VAL A 66 -7.78 -4.72 -17.08
CA VAL A 66 -8.36 -5.33 -15.87
C VAL A 66 -8.36 -4.36 -14.69
N ASN A 67 -9.49 -4.25 -14.01
CA ASN A 67 -9.54 -3.57 -12.73
C ASN A 67 -9.05 -4.50 -11.61
N LEU A 68 -7.78 -4.36 -11.23
CA LEU A 68 -7.14 -5.17 -10.18
C LEU A 68 -7.88 -5.19 -8.84
N THR A 69 -8.66 -4.16 -8.52
CA THR A 69 -9.43 -4.13 -7.26
C THR A 69 -10.57 -5.16 -7.22
N ARG A 70 -10.97 -5.70 -8.39
CA ARG A 70 -12.10 -6.62 -8.55
C ARG A 70 -11.72 -8.05 -8.97
N VAL A 71 -10.45 -8.30 -9.29
CA VAL A 71 -9.93 -9.59 -9.79
C VAL A 71 -10.10 -10.70 -8.76
N SER A 72 -10.78 -11.80 -9.06
CA SER A 72 -10.94 -12.93 -8.12
C SER A 72 -9.62 -13.63 -7.79
N GLY A 73 -9.59 -14.46 -6.74
CA GLY A 73 -8.44 -15.33 -6.47
C GLY A 73 -8.07 -16.18 -7.68
N ALA A 74 -9.04 -16.78 -8.37
CA ALA A 74 -8.81 -17.67 -9.51
C ALA A 74 -8.13 -16.99 -10.72
N GLU A 75 -8.39 -15.71 -10.95
CA GLU A 75 -7.81 -14.94 -12.07
C GLU A 75 -6.41 -14.38 -11.77
N LEU A 76 -6.07 -14.26 -10.48
CA LEU A 76 -4.86 -13.55 -10.07
C LEU A 76 -3.54 -14.23 -10.51
N PRO A 77 -3.38 -15.57 -10.45
CA PRO A 77 -2.17 -16.24 -10.92
C PRO A 77 -1.81 -15.91 -12.37
N ASP A 78 -2.79 -15.94 -13.27
CA ASP A 78 -2.61 -15.61 -14.69
C ASP A 78 -2.09 -14.18 -14.89
N LEU A 79 -2.54 -13.22 -14.07
CA LEU A 79 -2.05 -11.85 -14.15
C LEU A 79 -0.59 -11.71 -13.72
N TYR A 80 -0.14 -12.47 -12.71
CA TYR A 80 1.28 -12.51 -12.36
C TYR A 80 2.11 -13.17 -13.45
N GLU A 81 1.60 -14.23 -14.08
CA GLU A 81 2.27 -14.89 -15.20
C GLU A 81 2.45 -13.94 -16.38
N ARG A 82 1.40 -13.21 -16.78
CA ARG A 82 1.50 -12.19 -17.84
C ARG A 82 2.47 -11.07 -17.47
N PHE A 83 2.41 -10.58 -16.24
CA PHE A 83 3.33 -9.56 -15.74
C PHE A 83 4.80 -9.99 -15.87
N ILE A 84 5.13 -11.22 -15.44
CA ILE A 84 6.52 -11.70 -15.49
C ILE A 84 6.94 -12.03 -16.93
N ALA A 85 6.02 -12.50 -17.77
CA ALA A 85 6.29 -12.73 -19.20
C ALA A 85 6.68 -11.42 -19.88
N THR A 86 5.86 -10.37 -19.75
CA THR A 86 6.18 -9.04 -20.30
C THR A 86 7.50 -8.50 -19.74
N THR A 87 7.75 -8.68 -18.43
CA THR A 87 9.02 -8.29 -17.81
C THR A 87 10.21 -9.02 -18.45
N ARG A 88 10.13 -10.34 -18.63
CA ARG A 88 11.21 -11.14 -19.25
C ARG A 88 11.49 -10.67 -20.66
N ASP A 89 10.45 -10.44 -21.45
CA ASP A 89 10.58 -10.10 -22.87
C ASP A 89 11.17 -8.71 -23.06
N GLU A 90 10.80 -7.76 -22.20
CA GLU A 90 11.10 -6.35 -22.44
C GLU A 90 12.20 -5.76 -21.55
N ARG A 91 12.59 -6.41 -20.45
CA ARG A 91 13.55 -5.86 -19.46
C ARG A 91 14.86 -5.32 -20.05
N ARG A 92 15.32 -5.86 -21.19
CA ARG A 92 16.58 -5.46 -21.82
C ARG A 92 16.51 -4.08 -22.47
N ARG A 93 15.32 -3.64 -22.85
CA ARG A 93 15.05 -2.33 -23.47
C ARG A 93 14.46 -1.29 -22.51
N TRP A 94 14.11 -1.71 -21.30
CA TRP A 94 13.52 -0.83 -20.29
C TRP A 94 14.50 0.22 -19.74
N SER A 95 13.97 1.43 -19.60
CA SER A 95 14.55 2.53 -18.82
C SER A 95 14.33 2.32 -17.31
N TYR A 96 14.94 3.16 -16.47
CA TYR A 96 14.66 3.15 -15.02
C TYR A 96 13.20 3.44 -14.71
N GLN A 97 12.58 4.37 -15.44
CA GLN A 97 11.17 4.69 -15.27
C GLN A 97 10.29 3.47 -15.57
N ASP A 98 10.64 2.65 -16.57
CA ASP A 98 9.89 1.43 -16.89
C ASP A 98 9.98 0.40 -15.75
N TRP A 99 11.15 0.26 -15.12
CA TRP A 99 11.31 -0.60 -13.94
C TRP A 99 10.49 -0.11 -12.74
N ASP A 100 10.42 1.20 -12.52
CA ASP A 100 9.63 1.79 -11.43
C ASP A 100 8.12 1.67 -11.68
N ASN A 101 7.72 1.85 -12.94
CA ASN A 101 6.36 1.61 -13.41
C ASN A 101 5.96 0.13 -13.19
N ALA A 102 6.81 -0.81 -13.57
CA ALA A 102 6.58 -2.24 -13.34
C ALA A 102 6.52 -2.58 -11.85
N ALA A 103 7.38 -1.98 -11.02
CA ALA A 103 7.34 -2.15 -9.57
C ALA A 103 6.02 -1.64 -8.96
N THR A 104 5.47 -0.55 -9.50
CA THR A 104 4.16 -0.02 -9.09
C THR A 104 3.04 -0.99 -9.44
N VAL A 105 3.06 -1.59 -10.64
CA VAL A 105 2.08 -2.62 -11.03
C VAL A 105 2.20 -3.88 -10.16
N LEU A 106 3.42 -4.34 -9.88
CA LEU A 106 3.65 -5.46 -8.95
C LEU A 106 3.10 -5.14 -7.55
N ALA A 107 3.28 -3.92 -7.05
CA ALA A 107 2.73 -3.52 -5.76
C ALA A 107 1.19 -3.60 -5.73
N ARG A 108 0.52 -3.20 -6.82
CA ARG A 108 -0.95 -3.32 -6.95
C ARG A 108 -1.41 -4.78 -7.02
N LEU A 109 -0.69 -5.64 -7.77
CA LEU A 109 -0.93 -7.09 -7.79
C LEU A 109 -0.77 -7.70 -6.38
N ASN A 110 0.26 -7.30 -5.65
CA ASN A 110 0.50 -7.75 -4.27
C ASN A 110 -0.61 -7.30 -3.33
N GLN A 111 -1.06 -6.05 -3.45
CA GLN A 111 -2.20 -5.56 -2.68
C GLN A 111 -3.46 -6.39 -2.93
N ARG A 112 -3.74 -6.78 -4.19
CA ARG A 112 -4.88 -7.64 -4.48
C ARG A 112 -4.66 -9.04 -3.93
N TYR A 113 -3.47 -9.62 -4.08
CA TYR A 113 -3.10 -10.92 -3.53
C TYR A 113 -3.42 -11.02 -2.04
N GLU A 114 -3.04 -10.01 -1.26
CA GLU A 114 -3.32 -10.00 0.18
C GLU A 114 -4.81 -10.08 0.53
N LYS A 115 -5.70 -9.65 -0.37
CA LYS A 115 -7.15 -9.71 -0.19
C LYS A 115 -7.77 -11.06 -0.56
N VAL A 116 -7.17 -11.79 -1.51
CA VAL A 116 -7.77 -13.01 -2.08
C VAL A 116 -6.94 -14.28 -1.83
N ARG A 117 -5.75 -14.17 -1.22
CA ARG A 117 -4.81 -15.30 -1.04
C ARG A 117 -5.40 -16.51 -0.30
N THR A 118 -6.44 -16.32 0.53
CA THR A 118 -7.11 -17.42 1.24
C THR A 118 -8.00 -18.26 0.33
N GLU A 119 -8.36 -17.75 -0.83
CA GLU A 119 -9.11 -18.46 -1.89
C GLU A 119 -8.18 -19.32 -2.76
N LEU A 120 -6.86 -19.10 -2.68
CA LEU A 120 -5.88 -19.76 -3.52
C LEU A 120 -5.38 -21.08 -2.89
N PRO A 121 -5.23 -22.14 -3.71
CA PRO A 121 -4.51 -23.34 -3.27
C PRO A 121 -3.04 -23.00 -2.97
N ILE A 122 -2.34 -23.88 -2.23
CA ILE A 122 -0.96 -23.59 -1.78
C ILE A 122 0.02 -23.49 -2.95
N GLU A 123 -0.21 -24.27 -3.99
CA GLU A 123 0.58 -24.32 -5.22
C GLU A 123 0.56 -22.97 -5.94
N GLU A 124 -0.62 -22.36 -6.08
CA GLU A 124 -0.76 -21.05 -6.73
C GLU A 124 -0.19 -19.91 -5.89
N ARG A 125 -0.30 -20.00 -4.56
CA ARG A 125 0.40 -19.06 -3.66
C ARG A 125 1.91 -19.15 -3.83
N LEU A 126 2.46 -20.37 -3.93
CA LEU A 126 3.89 -20.58 -4.15
C LEU A 126 4.32 -20.05 -5.51
N ARG A 127 3.56 -20.32 -6.57
CA ARG A 127 3.82 -19.81 -7.92
C ARG A 127 3.90 -18.28 -7.94
N ILE A 128 2.93 -17.60 -7.31
CA ILE A 128 2.93 -16.14 -7.18
C ILE A 128 4.19 -15.64 -6.44
N ARG A 129 4.59 -16.31 -5.35
CA ARG A 129 5.84 -15.97 -4.63
C ARG A 129 7.08 -16.11 -5.51
N THR A 130 7.13 -17.15 -6.36
CA THR A 130 8.21 -17.32 -7.33
C THR A 130 8.26 -16.16 -8.33
N TYR A 131 7.11 -15.74 -8.89
CA TYR A 131 7.06 -14.60 -9.81
C TYR A 131 7.46 -13.27 -9.15
N GLN A 132 7.05 -13.05 -7.90
CA GLN A 132 7.50 -11.89 -7.11
C GLN A 132 9.02 -11.88 -6.95
N GLY A 133 9.58 -13.01 -6.52
CA GLY A 133 11.03 -13.17 -6.35
C GLY A 133 11.80 -12.93 -7.64
N GLU A 134 11.32 -13.50 -8.75
CA GLU A 134 11.94 -13.33 -10.05
C GLU A 134 11.99 -11.86 -10.50
N PHE A 135 10.91 -11.11 -10.36
CA PHE A 135 10.93 -9.68 -10.68
C PHE A 135 11.99 -8.93 -9.87
N HIS A 136 12.09 -9.21 -8.57
CA HIS A 136 13.11 -8.58 -7.70
C HIS A 136 14.53 -8.96 -8.12
N THR A 137 14.78 -10.22 -8.49
CA THR A 137 16.08 -10.66 -9.02
C THR A 137 16.41 -9.94 -10.32
N LEU A 138 15.47 -9.84 -11.26
CA LEU A 138 15.67 -9.18 -12.55
C LEU A 138 15.97 -7.68 -12.38
N ARG A 139 15.20 -6.99 -11.52
CA ARG A 139 15.42 -5.57 -11.21
C ARG A 139 16.76 -5.35 -10.50
N GLY A 140 17.11 -6.21 -9.55
CA GLY A 140 18.40 -6.17 -8.86
C GLY A 140 19.58 -6.35 -9.81
N ALA A 141 19.49 -7.29 -10.75
CA ALA A 141 20.51 -7.50 -11.78
C ALA A 141 20.70 -6.25 -12.67
N ARG A 142 19.61 -5.55 -13.01
CA ARG A 142 19.71 -4.27 -13.73
C ARG A 142 20.47 -3.21 -12.92
N GLN A 143 20.14 -3.06 -11.64
CA GLN A 143 20.79 -2.08 -10.76
C GLN A 143 22.29 -2.36 -10.56
N VAL A 144 22.68 -3.64 -10.50
CA VAL A 144 24.10 -4.01 -10.40
C VAL A 144 24.85 -3.71 -11.69
N LYS A 145 24.25 -4.02 -12.85
CA LYS A 145 24.87 -3.72 -14.15
C LYS A 145 25.20 -2.23 -14.28
N ASP A 146 24.28 -1.37 -13.89
CA ASP A 146 24.46 0.09 -13.95
C ASP A 146 25.68 0.57 -13.15
N LYS A 147 25.85 0.05 -11.93
CA LYS A 147 26.98 0.39 -11.05
C LYS A 147 28.34 -0.07 -11.57
N ILE A 148 28.35 -1.03 -12.50
CA ILE A 148 29.59 -1.55 -13.13
C ILE A 148 29.89 -0.76 -14.41
N ASP A 149 28.87 -0.26 -15.10
CA ASP A 149 29.00 0.52 -16.32
C ASP A 149 29.32 2.02 -16.04
N GLU A 150 29.27 2.47 -14.77
CA GLU A 150 29.70 3.80 -14.27
C GLU A 150 31.21 3.88 -14.02
#